data_AF-A0A915LXF4-F1
#
_entry.id   AF-A0A915LXF4-F1
#
_cell.length_a   1.000
_cell.length_b   1.000
_cell.length_c   1.000
_cell.angle_alpha   90.00
_cell.angle_beta   90.00
_cell.angle_gamma   90.00
#
_symmetry.space_group_name_H-M   'P 1'
#
loop_
_entity.id
_entity.type
_entity.pdbx_description
1 polymer ?
#
loop_
_entity_poly.entity_id
_entity_poly.type
_entity_poly.pdbx_seq_one_letter_code
_entity_poly.pdbx_strand_id
1 'polypeptide(L)'
;MHSSSSSDALTNGSITFKERKGLPERQRMVQDIMRQHNDKVPLIIERYDKERMLVNGKSVFSMSQTIGQLYDDEKDEDGFLYIVYASQPAFGGENARDEEE
;
A
#
# COMPACT_ATOMS: atom_id res chain seq x y z
N MET A 1 -14.11 -21.79 6.29
CA MET A 1 -13.06 -21.04 7.02
C MET A 1 -12.39 -20.16 5.98
N HIS A 2 -12.88 -18.93 5.81
CA HIS A 2 -12.37 -17.99 4.82
C HIS A 2 -11.49 -17.00 5.57
N SER A 3 -10.20 -17.00 5.26
CA SER A 3 -9.20 -16.10 5.83
C SER A 3 -9.37 -14.71 5.22
N SER A 4 -10.06 -13.83 5.94
CA SER A 4 -10.11 -12.39 5.68
C SER A 4 -8.72 -11.80 5.92
N SER A 5 -7.89 -11.72 4.87
CA SER A 5 -6.58 -11.05 4.92
C SER A 5 -6.77 -9.53 4.96
N SER A 6 -6.66 -8.97 6.16
CA SER A 6 -6.07 -7.66 6.52
C SER A 6 -6.45 -6.36 5.78
N SER A 7 -7.43 -6.33 4.88
CA SER A 7 -7.73 -5.14 4.06
C SER A 7 -8.89 -4.26 4.52
N ASP A 8 -9.47 -4.46 5.70
CA ASP A 8 -10.53 -3.58 6.26
C ASP A 8 -9.95 -2.27 6.83
N ALA A 9 -9.00 -1.66 6.11
CA ALA A 9 -8.51 -0.33 6.41
C ALA A 9 -9.57 0.69 5.97
N LEU A 10 -10.60 0.86 6.81
CA LEU A 10 -11.71 1.80 6.66
C LEU A 10 -11.23 3.20 6.22
N THR A 11 -11.39 3.47 4.93
CA THR A 11 -11.23 4.76 4.25
C THR A 11 -12.51 5.59 4.42
N ASN A 12 -12.38 6.90 4.55
CA ASN A 12 -13.43 7.85 4.87
C ASN A 12 -14.20 8.17 3.56
N GLY A 13 -15.07 7.25 3.15
CA GLY A 13 -16.02 7.43 2.04
C GLY A 13 -15.49 7.16 0.63
N SER A 14 -14.19 6.87 0.46
CA SER A 14 -13.62 6.42 -0.80
C SER A 14 -13.65 4.88 -0.88
N ILE A 15 -14.53 4.34 -1.72
CA ILE A 15 -14.50 2.91 -2.09
C ILE A 15 -13.11 2.52 -2.61
N THR A 16 -12.55 1.42 -2.13
CA THR A 16 -11.23 0.91 -2.53
C THR A 16 -11.26 0.30 -3.93
N PHE A 17 -10.10 0.08 -4.53
CA PHE A 17 -9.99 -0.56 -5.84
C PHE A 17 -10.57 -1.97 -5.83
N LYS A 18 -10.35 -2.75 -4.77
CA LYS A 18 -10.89 -4.10 -4.63
C LYS A 18 -12.42 -4.12 -4.47
N GLU A 19 -13.02 -3.07 -3.92
CA GLU A 19 -14.47 -2.90 -3.87
C GLU A 19 -15.06 -2.45 -5.22
N ARG A 20 -14.33 -1.61 -5.96
CA ARG A 20 -14.73 -1.17 -7.32
C ARG A 20 -14.61 -2.28 -8.36
N LYS A 21 -13.69 -3.23 -8.18
CA LYS A 21 -13.27 -4.20 -9.21
C LYS A 21 -13.17 -5.61 -8.64
N GLY A 22 -13.98 -6.52 -9.20
CA GLY A 22 -13.96 -7.93 -8.83
C GLY A 22 -12.62 -8.60 -9.17
N LEU A 23 -12.27 -9.67 -8.45
CA LEU A 23 -11.00 -10.39 -8.63
C LEU A 23 -10.72 -10.78 -10.10
N PRO A 24 -11.66 -11.35 -10.87
CA PRO A 24 -11.39 -11.72 -12.26
C PRO A 24 -11.10 -10.52 -13.16
N GLU A 25 -11.70 -9.36 -12.87
CA GLU A 25 -11.47 -8.13 -13.62
C GLU A 25 -10.07 -7.59 -13.32
N ARG A 26 -9.67 -7.57 -12.05
CA ARG A 26 -8.32 -7.15 -11.63
C ARG A 26 -7.23 -8.01 -12.29
N GLN A 27 -7.40 -9.33 -12.31
CA GLN A 27 -6.46 -10.24 -12.96
C GLN A 27 -6.33 -9.99 -14.48
N ARG A 28 -7.44 -9.71 -15.16
CA ARG A 28 -7.42 -9.36 -16.60
C ARG A 28 -6.64 -8.07 -16.82
N MET A 29 -6.86 -7.06 -15.98
CA MET A 29 -6.12 -5.80 -16.06
C MET A 29 -4.61 -6.02 -15.90
N VAL A 30 -4.18 -6.84 -14.94
CA VAL A 30 -2.75 -7.16 -14.76
C VAL A 30 -2.19 -7.85 -16.00
N GLN A 31 -2.90 -8.85 -16.55
CA GLN A 31 -2.46 -9.53 -17.76
C GLN A 31 -2.29 -8.56 -18.93
N ASP A 32 -3.21 -7.62 -19.10
CA ASP A 32 -3.14 -6.63 -20.17
C ASP A 32 -2.00 -5.64 -19.95
N ILE A 33 -1.80 -5.15 -18.71
CA ILE A 33 -0.69 -4.27 -18.35
C ILE A 33 0.64 -4.95 -18.64
N MET A 34 0.84 -6.19 -18.17
CA MET A 34 2.08 -6.93 -18.34
C MET A 34 2.38 -7.27 -19.81
N ARG A 35 1.34 -7.54 -20.63
CA ARG A 35 1.51 -7.76 -22.07
C ARG A 35 1.98 -6.50 -22.80
N GLN A 36 1.50 -5.34 -22.37
CA GLN A 36 1.79 -4.05 -23.03
C GLN A 36 3.06 -3.39 -22.49
N HIS A 37 3.40 -3.66 -21.22
CA HIS A 37 4.48 -3.01 -20.49
C HIS A 37 5.27 -4.03 -19.65
N ASN A 38 6.21 -4.73 -20.29
CA ASN A 38 7.01 -5.78 -19.66
C ASN A 38 8.05 -5.26 -18.63
N ASP A 39 8.28 -3.95 -18.59
CA ASP A 39 9.23 -3.29 -17.70
C ASP A 39 8.55 -2.49 -16.56
N LYS A 40 7.22 -2.62 -16.42
CA LYS A 40 6.44 -1.87 -15.42
C LYS A 40 5.82 -2.76 -14.36
N VAL A 41 5.63 -2.15 -13.18
CA VAL A 41 4.96 -2.76 -12.04
C VAL A 41 3.50 -2.29 -11.98
N PRO A 42 2.50 -3.19 -11.99
CA PRO A 42 1.11 -2.85 -11.70
C PRO A 42 0.96 -2.48 -10.23
N LEU A 43 0.72 -1.20 -9.96
CA LEU A 43 0.66 -0.63 -8.62
C LEU A 43 -0.66 0.12 -8.41
N ILE A 44 -1.31 -0.14 -7.27
CA ILE A 44 -2.46 0.61 -6.78
C ILE A 44 -2.03 1.40 -5.54
N ILE A 45 -2.27 2.71 -5.56
CA ILE A 45 -1.98 3.61 -4.45
C ILE A 45 -3.31 4.18 -3.94
N GLU A 46 -3.59 3.99 -2.66
CA GLU A 46 -4.79 4.55 -2.00
C GLU A 46 -4.42 5.35 -0.76
N ARG A 47 -5.27 6.31 -0.39
CA ARG A 47 -5.05 7.17 0.78
C ARG A 47 -5.54 6.45 2.04
N TYR A 48 -4.76 6.49 3.11
CA TYR A 48 -5.23 6.14 4.43
C TYR A 48 -6.01 7.31 5.01
N ASP A 49 -7.34 7.17 5.14
CA ASP A 49 -8.17 8.28 5.57
C ASP A 49 -8.30 8.43 7.10
N LYS A 50 -7.72 7.53 7.89
CA LYS A 50 -7.58 7.74 9.34
C LYS A 50 -6.39 8.66 9.59
N GLU A 51 -6.65 9.96 9.43
CA GLU A 51 -5.71 11.01 9.81
C GLU A 51 -5.28 10.79 11.28
N ARG A 52 -3.97 10.56 11.50
CA ARG A 52 -3.25 10.60 12.81
C ARG A 52 -3.14 9.35 13.70
N MET A 53 -3.32 8.10 13.26
CA MET A 53 -2.87 6.96 14.10
C MET A 53 -2.26 5.79 13.32
N LEU A 54 -0.96 5.91 13.00
CA LEU A 54 -0.05 4.76 12.96
C LEU A 54 0.83 4.83 14.21
N VAL A 55 0.27 4.51 15.38
CA VAL A 55 1.07 4.32 16.59
C VAL A 55 1.75 2.95 16.45
N ASN A 56 3.08 2.92 16.49
CA ASN A 56 3.99 1.79 16.19
C ASN A 56 4.45 1.61 14.74
N GLY A 57 4.39 2.65 13.90
CA GLY A 57 5.38 2.86 12.83
C GLY A 57 5.64 1.69 11.89
N LYS A 58 4.64 0.84 11.62
CA LYS A 58 4.74 -0.15 10.55
C LYS A 58 4.51 0.57 9.21
N SER A 59 5.44 1.44 8.85
CA SER A 59 5.79 1.68 7.46
C SER A 59 6.33 0.33 6.98
N VAL A 60 5.45 -0.49 6.41
CA VAL A 60 5.66 -1.93 6.20
C VAL A 60 6.73 -2.25 5.14
N PHE A 61 7.32 -1.25 4.49
CA PHE A 61 8.33 -1.46 3.45
C PHE A 61 9.58 -0.64 3.74
N SER A 62 10.75 -1.28 3.60
CA SER A 62 12.04 -0.59 3.74
C SER A 62 12.20 0.40 2.59
N MET A 63 12.49 1.67 2.90
CA MET A 63 12.78 2.69 1.87
C MET A 63 14.03 2.38 1.03
N SER A 64 14.79 1.34 1.41
CA SER A 64 15.96 0.86 0.66
C SER A 64 15.65 -0.20 -0.41
N GLN A 65 14.44 -0.78 -0.42
CA GLN A 65 14.05 -1.77 -1.44
C GLN A 65 13.54 -1.06 -2.71
N THR A 66 13.77 -1.69 -3.86
CA THR A 66 13.17 -1.22 -5.12
C THR A 66 11.71 -1.64 -5.21
N ILE A 67 10.88 -0.89 -5.95
CA ILE A 67 9.47 -1.25 -6.19
C ILE A 67 9.32 -2.61 -6.89
N GLY A 68 10.29 -3.00 -7.73
CA GLY A 68 10.30 -4.31 -8.37
C GLY A 68 10.47 -5.46 -7.37
N GLN A 69 11.45 -5.33 -6.46
CA GLN A 69 11.64 -6.30 -5.38
C GLN A 69 10.40 -6.39 -4.48
N LEU A 70 9.84 -5.23 -4.13
CA LEU A 70 8.63 -5.19 -3.33
C LEU A 70 7.43 -5.85 -4.04
N TYR A 71 7.30 -5.67 -5.35
CA TYR A 71 6.27 -6.33 -6.15
C TYR A 71 6.46 -7.86 -6.20
N ASP A 72 7.70 -8.33 -6.30
CA ASP A 72 7.97 -9.76 -6.32
C ASP A 72 7.55 -10.44 -5.00
N ASP A 73 7.83 -9.77 -3.88
CA ASP A 73 7.59 -10.26 -2.52
C ASP A 73 6.14 -10.08 -2.04
N GLU A 74 5.49 -8.94 -2.34
CA GLU A 74 4.28 -8.48 -1.65
C GLU A 74 3.08 -8.22 -2.58
N LYS A 75 3.14 -8.59 -3.87
CA LYS A 75 1.95 -8.52 -4.74
C LYS A 75 0.81 -9.41 -4.21
N ASP A 76 -0.41 -8.95 -4.43
CA ASP A 76 -1.63 -9.67 -4.05
C ASP A 76 -1.97 -10.80 -5.05
N GLU A 77 -2.96 -11.63 -4.71
CA GLU A 77 -3.39 -12.78 -5.55
C GLU A 77 -3.95 -12.39 -6.92
N ASP A 78 -4.31 -11.12 -7.09
CA ASP A 78 -4.76 -10.57 -8.37
C ASP A 78 -3.61 -10.10 -9.27
N GLY A 79 -2.40 -10.01 -8.74
CA GLY A 79 -1.20 -9.54 -9.43
C GLY A 79 -0.94 -8.02 -9.36
N PHE A 80 -1.65 -7.27 -8.52
CA PHE A 80 -1.30 -5.88 -8.20
C PHE A 80 -0.49 -5.79 -6.89
N LEU A 81 0.42 -4.84 -6.82
CA LEU A 81 0.96 -4.36 -5.55
C LEU A 81 0.06 -3.25 -5.00
N TYR A 82 -0.28 -3.30 -3.72
CA TYR A 82 -1.15 -2.33 -3.05
C TYR A 82 -0.36 -1.53 -2.01
N ILE A 83 -0.36 -0.20 -2.15
CA ILE A 83 0.27 0.71 -1.19
C ILE A 83 -0.80 1.66 -0.66
N VAL A 84 -0.90 1.74 0.65
CA VAL A 84 -1.72 2.76 1.31
C VAL A 84 -0.81 3.82 1.90
N TYR A 85 -0.91 5.06 1.42
CA TYR A 85 -0.13 6.16 1.97
C TYR A 85 -0.95 6.92 3.03
N ALA A 86 -0.38 7.08 4.22
CA ALA A 86 -0.90 8.00 5.23
C ALA A 86 -0.22 9.36 5.09
N SER A 87 -0.85 10.42 5.59
CA SER A 87 -0.28 11.78 5.62
C SER A 87 0.91 11.96 6.59
N GLN A 88 1.63 10.88 6.94
CA GLN A 88 2.82 10.99 7.78
C GLN A 88 3.96 11.66 6.98
N PRO A 89 4.62 12.70 7.55
CA PRO A 89 5.86 13.18 6.98
C PRO A 89 6.90 12.05 6.98
N ALA A 90 7.58 11.85 5.86
CA ALA A 90 8.54 10.77 5.65
C ALA A 90 9.82 10.87 6.52
N PHE A 91 9.95 11.91 7.33
CA PHE A 91 11.09 12.17 8.21
C PHE A 91 10.66 12.22 9.67
N GLY A 92 11.43 11.54 10.51
CA GLY A 92 11.16 11.37 11.95
C GLY A 92 11.03 12.69 12.68
N GLY A 93 10.11 12.72 13.64
CA GLY A 93 10.09 13.75 14.66
C GLY A 93 11.30 13.59 15.56
N GLU A 94 12.43 14.18 15.19
CA GLU A 94 13.46 14.54 16.14
C GLU A 94 12.93 15.71 16.98
N ASN A 95 12.19 15.41 18.04
CA ASN A 95 12.32 16.24 19.24
C ASN A 95 13.37 15.55 20.11
N ALA A 96 14.61 15.83 19.75
CA ALA A 96 15.73 15.71 20.65
C ALA A 96 15.38 16.44 21.95
N ARG A 97 15.82 15.81 23.03
CA ARG A 97 15.72 16.29 24.40
C ARG A 97 16.49 17.60 24.51
N ASP A 98 15.82 18.66 24.94
CA ASP A 98 16.46 19.75 25.65
C ASP A 98 15.95 19.72 27.09
N GLU A 99 16.56 18.85 27.89
CA GLU A 99 16.74 19.10 29.32
C GLU A 99 17.97 20.02 29.43
N GLU A 100 17.78 21.28 29.83
CA GLU A 100 18.71 22.10 30.63
C GLU A 100 18.15 23.53 30.79
N GLU A 101 17.54 23.82 31.94
CA GLU A 101 17.77 25.05 32.73
C GLU A 101 17.56 24.75 34.23
#